data_AF-A0A8S2SEM9-F1
#
_entry.id   AF-A0A8S2SEM9-F1
#
_cell.length_a   1.000
_cell.length_b   1.000
_cell.length_c   1.000
_cell.angle_alpha   90.00
_cell.angle_beta   90.00
_cell.angle_gamma   90.00
#
_symmetry.space_group_name_H-M   'P 1'
#
loop_
_entity.id
_entity.type
_entity.pdbx_description
1 polymer ?
#
loop_
_entity_poly.entity_id
_entity_poly.type
_entity_poly.pdbx_seq_one_letter_code
_entity_poly.pdbx_strand_id
1 'polypeptide(L)'
;MKLLLVGILIFSLVQIGHSALTATANIHVDSTSVAVGTVLFHQRDANSPVRVVGILDGLKNNSVHGFHVHRDPLMNGELNCTAAGPHFNPY
;
A
#
# COMPACT_ATOMS: atom_id res chain seq x y z
N MET A 1 -41.48 -44.40 20.35
CA MET A 1 -41.39 -43.07 19.71
C MET A 1 -39.92 -42.66 19.69
N LYS A 2 -39.22 -42.88 18.57
CA LYS A 2 -37.77 -42.60 18.42
C LYS A 2 -37.61 -41.11 18.12
N LEU A 3 -37.08 -40.35 19.07
CA LEU A 3 -36.72 -38.96 18.88
C LEU A 3 -35.36 -38.91 18.19
N LEU A 4 -35.33 -38.63 16.88
CA LEU A 4 -34.10 -38.30 16.17
C LEU A 4 -33.81 -36.82 16.39
N LEU A 5 -32.82 -36.51 17.24
CA LEU A 5 -32.18 -35.19 17.23
C LEU A 5 -31.22 -35.13 16.04
N VAL A 6 -31.61 -34.39 15.00
CA VAL A 6 -30.71 -34.03 13.90
C VAL A 6 -29.88 -32.85 14.38
N GLY A 7 -28.66 -33.13 14.85
CA GLY A 7 -27.67 -32.09 15.16
C GLY A 7 -27.18 -31.46 13.86
N ILE A 8 -27.62 -30.24 13.58
CA ILE A 8 -27.10 -29.43 12.48
C ILE A 8 -25.70 -28.95 12.90
N LEU A 9 -24.66 -29.57 12.35
CA LEU A 9 -23.30 -29.06 12.44
C LEU A 9 -23.20 -27.83 11.51
N ILE A 10 -23.39 -26.64 12.06
CA ILE A 10 -23.11 -25.39 11.36
C ILE A 10 -21.58 -25.24 11.34
N PHE A 11 -20.95 -25.67 10.26
CA PHE A 11 -19.57 -25.33 9.95
C PHE A 11 -19.55 -23.84 9.58
N SER A 12 -19.50 -22.98 10.60
CA SER A 12 -19.17 -21.57 10.40
C SER A 12 -17.74 -21.53 9.89
N LEU A 13 -17.57 -21.29 8.59
CA LEU A 13 -16.28 -20.99 7.99
C LEU A 13 -15.84 -19.63 8.58
N VAL A 14 -15.18 -19.66 9.73
CA VAL A 14 -14.46 -18.50 10.24
C VAL A 14 -13.31 -18.29 9.25
N GLN A 15 -13.54 -17.46 8.23
CA GLN A 15 -12.42 -16.86 7.52
C GLN A 15 -11.68 -16.02 8.55
N ILE A 16 -10.60 -16.56 9.11
CA ILE A 16 -9.65 -15.81 9.91
C ILE A 16 -9.12 -14.74 8.96
N GLY A 17 -9.71 -13.55 9.04
CA GLY A 17 -9.31 -12.39 8.26
C GLY A 17 -7.89 -12.05 8.67
N HIS A 18 -6.92 -12.41 7.83
CA HIS A 18 -5.58 -11.87 7.96
C HIS A 18 -5.72 -10.36 7.81
N SER A 19 -5.37 -9.59 8.85
CA SER A 19 -5.30 -8.13 8.75
C SER A 19 -4.37 -7.78 7.61
N ALA A 20 -4.92 -7.25 6.52
CA ALA A 20 -4.13 -6.84 5.37
C ALA A 20 -3.12 -5.76 5.77
N LEU A 21 -1.88 -5.88 5.31
CA LEU A 21 -0.85 -4.88 5.45
C LEU A 21 -1.07 -3.82 4.37
N THR A 22 -1.37 -2.60 4.79
CA THR A 22 -1.64 -1.48 3.88
C THR A 22 -0.70 -0.31 4.17
N ALA A 23 -0.18 0.32 3.13
CA ALA A 23 0.54 1.58 3.22
C ALA A 23 0.06 2.56 2.15
N THR A 24 0.12 3.85 2.45
CA THR A 24 -0.30 4.92 1.53
C THR A 24 0.83 5.93 1.38
N ALA A 25 1.19 6.25 0.14
CA ALA A 25 2.08 7.36 -0.19
C ALA A 25 1.26 8.47 -0.86
N ASN A 26 1.23 9.65 -0.22
CA ASN A 26 0.58 10.84 -0.77
C ASN A 26 1.64 11.74 -1.41
N ILE A 27 1.51 11.95 -2.71
CA ILE A 27 2.38 12.83 -3.48
C ILE A 27 1.76 14.22 -3.45
N HIS A 28 2.51 15.17 -2.91
CA HIS A 28 2.10 16.55 -2.79
C HIS A 28 2.84 17.41 -3.81
N VAL A 29 2.15 18.46 -4.27
CA VAL A 29 2.76 19.52 -5.06
C VAL A 29 3.79 20.28 -4.22
N ASP A 30 4.86 20.72 -4.86
CA ASP A 30 5.86 21.59 -4.24
C ASP A 30 6.29 22.70 -5.22
N SER A 31 7.35 23.43 -4.88
CA SER A 31 7.86 24.53 -5.72
C SER A 31 8.53 24.08 -7.02
N THR A 32 8.80 22.79 -7.18
CA THR A 32 9.53 22.18 -8.29
C THR A 32 8.68 21.24 -9.15
N SER A 33 7.55 20.77 -8.63
CA SER A 33 6.67 19.82 -9.30
C SER A 33 5.20 20.07 -8.98
N VAL A 34 4.34 19.88 -9.99
CA VAL A 34 2.88 19.87 -9.85
C VAL A 34 2.31 18.44 -9.80
N ALA A 35 3.18 17.43 -9.74
CA ALA A 35 2.74 16.05 -9.61
C ALA A 35 2.00 15.84 -8.28
N VAL A 36 0.84 15.20 -8.34
CA VAL A 36 -0.02 14.99 -7.19
C VAL A 36 -0.72 13.65 -7.31
N GLY A 37 -1.05 13.05 -6.16
CA GLY A 37 -1.91 11.87 -6.12
C GLY A 37 -1.61 10.94 -4.97
N THR A 38 -2.15 9.74 -5.06
CA THR A 38 -2.05 8.73 -4.00
C THR A 38 -1.63 7.40 -4.60
N VAL A 39 -0.66 6.75 -3.95
CA VAL A 39 -0.23 5.38 -4.23
C VAL A 39 -0.54 4.50 -3.02
N LEU A 40 -1.29 3.43 -3.26
CA LEU A 40 -1.70 2.44 -2.27
C LEU A 40 -0.88 1.16 -2.46
N PHE A 41 -0.33 0.68 -1.36
CA PHE A 41 0.32 -0.61 -1.24
C PHE A 41 -0.58 -1.51 -0.41
N HIS A 42 -0.87 -2.70 -0.93
CA HIS A 42 -1.67 -3.70 -0.25
C HIS A 42 -0.96 -5.06 -0.33
N GLN A 43 -0.79 -5.70 0.82
CA GLN A 43 -0.22 -7.02 0.94
C GLN A 43 -1.07 -7.84 1.91
N ARG A 44 -1.43 -9.08 1.53
CA ARG A 44 -2.33 -9.91 2.37
C ARG A 44 -1.69 -10.28 3.71
N ASP A 45 -0.41 -10.65 3.66
CA ASP A 45 0.43 -11.09 4.76
C ASP A 45 1.91 -10.90 4.38
N ALA A 46 2.83 -11.05 5.34
CA ALA A 46 4.26 -10.78 5.15
C ALA A 46 4.94 -11.62 4.04
N ASN A 47 4.34 -12.74 3.63
CA ASN A 47 4.89 -13.66 2.64
C ASN A 47 4.20 -13.54 1.26
N SER A 48 3.19 -12.68 1.15
CA SER A 48 2.43 -12.49 -0.09
C SER A 48 3.03 -11.39 -0.98
N PRO A 49 2.83 -11.41 -2.31
CA PRO A 49 3.21 -10.29 -3.16
C PRO A 49 2.49 -8.99 -2.77
N VAL A 50 3.17 -7.85 -2.95
CA VAL A 50 2.58 -6.52 -2.76
C VAL A 50 1.87 -6.10 -4.05
N ARG A 51 0.61 -5.68 -3.92
CA ARG A 51 -0.13 -4.99 -4.98
C ARG A 51 0.01 -3.48 -4.81
N VAL A 52 0.44 -2.80 -5.87
CA VAL A 52 0.61 -1.34 -5.90
C VAL A 52 -0.40 -0.75 -6.87
N VAL A 53 -1.15 0.26 -6.44
CA VAL A 53 -2.09 1.01 -7.30
C VAL A 53 -1.93 2.49 -7.03
N GLY A 54 -1.82 3.29 -8.08
CA GLY A 54 -1.73 4.74 -7.98
C GLY A 54 -2.75 5.44 -8.85
N ILE A 55 -3.26 6.57 -8.36
CA ILE A 55 -3.94 7.59 -9.17
C ILE A 55 -3.07 8.83 -9.07
N LEU A 56 -2.49 9.25 -10.19
CA LEU A 56 -1.52 10.34 -10.29
C LEU A 56 -1.96 11.31 -11.39
N ASP A 57 -1.68 12.58 -11.17
CA ASP A 57 -1.88 13.66 -12.15
C ASP A 57 -0.69 14.63 -12.11
N GLY A 58 -0.59 15.51 -13.11
CA GLY A 58 0.45 16.53 -13.19
C GLY A 58 1.85 16.01 -13.55
N LEU A 59 1.95 14.75 -13.99
CA LEU A 59 3.20 14.20 -14.52
C LEU A 59 3.58 14.89 -15.84
N LYS A 60 4.88 14.98 -16.12
CA LYS A 60 5.35 15.60 -17.35
C LYS A 60 4.95 14.75 -18.55
N ASN A 61 4.34 15.39 -19.54
CA ASN A 61 3.92 14.73 -20.77
C ASN A 61 5.11 14.19 -21.57
N ASN A 62 4.87 13.06 -22.27
CA ASN A 62 5.85 12.40 -23.13
C ASN A 62 7.16 12.02 -22.42
N SER A 63 7.10 11.74 -21.12
CA SER A 63 8.23 11.22 -20.35
C SER A 63 7.88 10.02 -19.50
N VAL A 64 8.90 9.22 -19.18
CA VAL A 64 8.82 8.11 -18.24
C VAL A 64 9.40 8.58 -16.91
N HIS A 65 8.71 8.26 -15.81
CA HIS A 65 9.13 8.60 -14.46
C HIS A 65 9.44 7.32 -13.69
N GLY A 66 10.62 7.26 -13.08
CA GLY A 66 10.98 6.18 -12.17
C GLY A 66 10.17 6.28 -10.87
N PHE A 67 9.88 5.14 -10.26
CA PHE A 67 9.19 5.04 -8.98
C PHE A 67 9.96 4.11 -8.05
N HIS A 68 10.42 4.63 -6.92
CA HIS A 68 11.30 3.92 -5.99
C HIS A 68 10.88 4.18 -4.55
N VAL A 69 11.17 3.22 -3.66
CA VAL A 69 11.12 3.43 -2.21
C VAL A 69 12.48 3.97 -1.79
N HIS A 70 12.47 5.08 -1.07
CA HIS A 70 13.67 5.68 -0.50
C HIS A 70 13.90 5.18 0.94
N ARG A 71 15.15 5.19 1.39
CA ARG A 71 15.55 4.62 2.68
C ARG A 71 15.00 5.43 3.86
N ASP A 72 15.06 6.74 3.77
CA ASP A 72 14.85 7.63 4.89
C ASP A 72 13.42 8.23 4.81
N PRO A 73 12.65 8.23 5.91
CA PRO A 73 11.28 8.75 5.91
C PRO A 73 11.25 10.28 5.87
N LEU A 74 10.30 10.84 5.13
CA LEU A 74 9.96 12.27 5.22
C LEU A 74 9.05 12.50 6.43
N MET A 75 9.42 13.44 7.29
CA MET A 75 8.71 13.71 8.54
C MET A 75 7.88 15.00 8.44
N ASN A 76 6.74 15.06 9.13
CA ASN A 76 5.99 16.30 9.39
C ASN A 76 5.67 17.17 8.14
N GLY A 77 5.36 16.57 6.99
CA GLY A 77 5.04 17.31 5.77
C GLY A 77 6.25 17.97 5.10
N GLU A 78 7.46 17.52 5.41
CA GLU A 78 8.67 17.91 4.70
C GLU A 78 8.52 17.60 3.20
N LEU A 79 8.58 18.65 2.38
CA LEU A 79 8.53 18.56 0.91
C LEU A 79 9.93 18.51 0.28
N ASN A 80 10.98 18.45 1.09
CA ASN A 80 12.34 18.33 0.57
C ASN A 80 12.61 16.88 0.13
N CYS A 81 12.45 16.61 -1.17
CA CYS A 81 12.63 15.26 -1.70
C CYS A 81 14.04 14.69 -1.49
N THR A 82 15.08 15.54 -1.37
CA THR A 82 16.46 15.05 -1.15
C THR A 82 16.67 14.47 0.25
N ALA A 83 15.83 14.83 1.24
CA ALA A 83 15.89 14.29 2.59
C ALA A 83 15.47 12.81 2.66
N ALA A 84 14.79 12.29 1.64
CA ALA A 84 14.45 10.87 1.54
C ALA A 84 15.70 9.97 1.38
N GLY A 85 16.86 10.56 1.05
CA GLY A 85 18.12 9.84 0.95
C GLY A 85 18.20 8.91 -0.28
N PRO A 86 19.04 7.86 -0.26
CA PRO A 86 19.20 6.95 -1.39
C PRO A 86 18.00 5.98 -1.53
N HIS A 87 18.01 5.19 -2.61
CA HIS A 87 17.07 4.08 -2.75
C HIS A 87 17.20 3.10 -1.57
N PHE A 88 16.07 2.60 -1.08
CA PHE A 88 16.06 1.52 -0.10
C PHE A 88 16.60 0.23 -0.75
N ASN A 89 17.75 -0.24 -0.28
CA ASN A 89 18.39 -1.47 -0.75
C ASN A 89 18.96 -2.30 0.41
N PRO A 90 18.16 -3.20 1.02
CA PRO A 90 18.57 -3.95 2.20
C PRO A 90 19.43 -5.19 1.92
N TYR A 91 19.69 -5.53 0.65
CA TYR A 91 20.44 -6.72 0.22
C TYR A 91 21.53 -6.39 -0.80
#